data_AF-A0A5N5FK82-F1
#
_entry.id   AF-A0A5N5FK82-F1
#
_cell.length_a   1.000
_cell.length_b   1.000
_cell.length_c   1.000
_cell.angle_alpha   90.00
_cell.angle_beta   90.00
_cell.angle_gamma   90.00
#
_symmetry.space_group_name_H-M   'P 1'
#
loop_
_entity.id
_entity.type
_entity.pdbx_description
1 polymer ?
#
loop_
_entity_poly.entity_id
_entity_poly.type
_entity_poly.pdbx_seq_one_letter_code
_entity_poly.pdbx_strand_id
1 'polypeptide(L)'
;MLPKGRKVSGRGEAVAANYAFGPLEDDVIIKHRLLTRTTTTRGEPPLKKLQKKFTSLFVELDKNDDNFADCDKLAKAFLQELNTFEIPLLKSKAVVDANLREKHNFDELREEINRQIVQAKTDIEMLKKQLEESKIERRHKEECESIRKLIATQPPRSETLKIISDLEKEIAALDAENTASSRTLELRKKQFALLLHVVDELQNTIEEEQRSLIEEKEQKNGMEDATGGSEPMHVD
;
A
#
# COMPACT_ATOMS: atom_id res chain seq x y z
N MET A 1 17.33 -39.10 -2.36
CA MET A 1 17.22 -38.46 -3.69
C MET A 1 17.63 -37.00 -3.54
N LEU A 2 18.92 -36.70 -3.69
CA LEU A 2 19.49 -35.35 -3.58
C LEU A 2 19.90 -34.90 -5.00
N PRO A 3 19.45 -33.72 -5.49
CA PRO A 3 19.79 -33.29 -6.84
C PRO A 3 21.22 -32.75 -6.87
N LYS A 4 22.02 -33.36 -7.75
CA LYS A 4 23.41 -33.01 -8.03
C LYS A 4 23.43 -31.74 -8.89
N GLY A 5 23.70 -30.60 -8.27
CA GLY A 5 23.81 -29.30 -8.92
C GLY A 5 25.06 -29.20 -9.80
N ARG A 6 24.81 -29.01 -11.09
CA ARG A 6 25.71 -28.85 -12.24
C ARG A 6 26.82 -27.81 -12.00
N LYS A 7 28.09 -28.21 -12.12
CA LYS A 7 29.23 -27.27 -12.29
C LYS A 7 29.06 -26.55 -13.63
N VAL A 8 28.84 -25.23 -13.58
CA VAL A 8 28.93 -24.35 -14.76
C VAL A 8 30.40 -24.14 -15.04
N SER A 9 30.94 -24.91 -15.99
CA SER A 9 32.16 -24.57 -16.71
C SER A 9 31.75 -23.66 -17.85
N GLY A 10 32.14 -22.38 -17.77
CA GLY A 10 31.68 -21.34 -18.67
C GLY A 10 32.73 -20.25 -18.85
N ARG A 11 33.95 -20.65 -19.21
CA ARG A 11 34.79 -19.98 -20.22
C ARG A 11 34.81 -18.44 -20.16
N GLY A 12 35.30 -17.92 -19.05
CA GLY A 12 35.71 -16.52 -18.88
C GLY A 12 37.22 -16.34 -19.04
N GLU A 13 37.88 -17.17 -19.84
CA GLU A 13 39.24 -16.87 -20.28
C GLU A 13 39.13 -15.77 -21.33
N ALA A 14 39.42 -14.54 -20.89
CA ALA A 14 39.82 -13.49 -21.80
C ALA A 14 40.86 -14.10 -22.74
N VAL A 15 40.49 -14.21 -24.02
CA VAL A 15 41.47 -14.48 -25.08
C VAL A 15 42.35 -13.24 -25.09
N ALA A 16 43.36 -13.23 -24.22
CA ALA A 16 44.47 -12.32 -24.30
C ALA A 16 45.10 -12.63 -25.65
N ALA A 17 44.74 -11.83 -26.64
CA ALA A 17 45.47 -11.82 -27.89
C ALA A 17 46.92 -11.58 -27.49
N ASN A 18 47.79 -12.55 -27.79
CA ASN A 18 49.23 -12.43 -27.60
C ASN A 18 49.72 -11.35 -28.55
N TYR A 19 49.58 -10.10 -28.13
CA TYR A 19 50.14 -8.93 -28.77
C TYR A 19 51.67 -9.00 -28.58
N ALA A 20 52.41 -8.87 -29.68
CA ALA A 20 53.87 -8.94 -29.66
C ALA A 20 54.48 -7.70 -28.97
N PHE A 21 53.70 -6.63 -28.81
CA PHE A 21 54.04 -5.40 -28.09
C PHE A 21 52.91 -4.98 -27.14
N GLY A 22 53.15 -3.99 -26.28
CA GLY A 22 52.10 -3.46 -25.41
C GLY A 22 50.97 -2.79 -26.21
N PRO A 23 49.71 -2.74 -25.73
CA PRO A 23 48.57 -2.21 -26.49
C PRO A 23 48.78 -0.81 -27.07
N LEU A 24 49.43 0.08 -26.33
CA LEU A 24 49.74 1.45 -26.76
C LEU A 24 50.85 1.49 -27.83
N GLU A 25 51.82 0.59 -27.75
CA GLU A 25 52.91 0.48 -28.72
C GLU A 25 52.41 -0.17 -30.01
N ASP A 26 51.55 -1.18 -29.88
CA ASP A 26 50.88 -1.84 -31.01
C ASP A 26 50.01 -0.88 -31.81
N ASP A 27 49.23 -0.03 -31.16
CA ASP A 27 48.42 0.98 -31.85
C ASP A 27 49.29 1.95 -32.68
N VAL A 28 50.44 2.35 -32.14
CA VAL A 28 51.40 3.22 -32.84
C VAL A 28 52.02 2.48 -34.03
N ILE A 29 52.38 1.21 -33.86
CA ILE A 29 52.95 0.37 -34.93
C ILE A 29 51.91 0.11 -36.04
N ILE A 30 50.67 -0.22 -35.66
CA ILE A 30 49.55 -0.43 -36.58
C ILE A 30 49.24 0.86 -37.34
N LYS A 31 49.16 2.00 -36.65
CA LYS A 31 48.96 3.31 -37.26
C LYS A 31 50.06 3.62 -38.29
N HIS A 32 51.33 3.44 -37.93
CA HIS A 32 52.44 3.64 -38.87
C HIS A 32 52.34 2.70 -40.07
N ARG A 33 52.03 1.43 -39.85
CA ARG A 33 51.88 0.43 -40.90
C ARG A 33 50.73 0.73 -41.87
N LEU A 34 49.59 1.22 -41.36
CA LEU A 34 48.46 1.66 -42.19
C LEU A 34 48.78 2.92 -43.00
N LEU A 35 49.40 3.93 -42.37
CA LEU A 35 49.77 5.19 -43.02
C LEU A 35 50.82 4.99 -44.12
N THR A 36 51.87 4.22 -43.82
CA THR A 36 52.99 3.99 -44.75
C THR A 36 52.75 2.84 -45.73
N ARG A 37 51.71 2.02 -45.48
CA ARG A 37 51.39 0.80 -46.24
C ARG A 37 52.63 -0.09 -46.45
N THR A 38 53.51 -0.16 -45.45
CA THR A 38 54.79 -0.90 -45.48
C THR A 38 54.64 -2.40 -45.71
N THR A 39 53.42 -2.94 -45.53
CA THR A 39 53.08 -4.31 -45.91
C THR A 39 51.91 -4.30 -46.88
N THR A 40 52.15 -4.65 -48.15
CA THR A 40 51.10 -4.91 -49.13
C THR A 40 51.15 -6.40 -49.48
N THR A 41 49.99 -7.07 -49.56
CA THR A 41 49.89 -8.51 -49.86
C THR A 41 50.28 -8.86 -51.30
N ARG A 42 50.34 -7.88 -52.21
CA ARG A 42 50.81 -8.01 -53.58
C ARG A 42 51.48 -6.73 -54.10
N GLY A 43 52.77 -6.79 -54.39
CA GLY A 43 53.55 -5.68 -54.97
C GLY A 43 54.46 -4.95 -53.99
N GLU A 44 55.24 -4.02 -54.51
CA GLU A 44 56.16 -3.19 -53.72
C GLU A 44 55.39 -2.16 -52.88
N PRO A 45 55.74 -1.94 -51.59
CA PRO A 45 55.11 -0.91 -50.76
C PRO A 45 55.13 0.47 -51.45
N PRO A 46 54.01 1.22 -51.47
CA PRO A 46 53.93 2.52 -52.13
C PRO A 46 55.03 3.50 -51.72
N LEU A 47 55.36 3.55 -50.43
CA LEU A 47 56.44 4.39 -49.91
C LEU A 47 57.82 3.98 -50.46
N LYS A 48 58.08 2.67 -50.56
CA LYS A 48 59.34 2.13 -51.09
C LYS A 48 59.47 2.38 -52.59
N LYS A 49 58.35 2.28 -53.33
CA LYS A 49 58.27 2.60 -54.76
C LYS A 49 58.53 4.09 -55.01
N LEU A 50 57.94 4.97 -54.20
CA LEU A 50 58.19 6.41 -54.24
C LEU A 50 59.66 6.73 -53.92
N GLN A 51 60.22 6.12 -52.88
CA GLN A 51 61.63 6.28 -52.50
C GLN A 51 62.56 5.86 -53.64
N LYS A 52 62.30 4.73 -54.31
CA LYS A 52 63.10 4.30 -55.48
C LYS A 52 63.06 5.32 -56.61
N LYS A 53 61.88 5.86 -56.95
CA LYS A 53 61.73 6.88 -58.00
C LYS A 53 62.44 8.18 -57.65
N PHE A 54 62.39 8.58 -56.38
CA PHE A 54 63.16 9.70 -55.85
C PHE A 54 64.66 9.47 -56.01
N THR A 55 65.20 8.35 -55.50
CA THR A 55 66.63 8.03 -55.61
C THR A 55 67.08 7.94 -57.07
N SER A 56 66.28 7.36 -57.98
CA SER A 56 66.61 7.31 -59.40
C SER A 56 66.72 8.71 -60.05
N LEU A 57 65.87 9.66 -59.66
CA LEU A 57 65.96 11.03 -60.13
C LEU A 57 67.23 11.72 -59.62
N PHE A 58 67.54 11.57 -58.33
CA PHE A 58 68.74 12.18 -57.72
C PHE A 58 70.03 11.62 -58.31
N VAL A 59 70.11 10.29 -58.51
CA VAL A 59 71.28 9.65 -59.11
C VAL A 59 71.50 10.09 -60.56
N GLU A 60 70.43 10.36 -61.32
CA GLU A 60 70.58 10.87 -62.70
C GLU A 60 71.03 12.33 -62.72
N LEU A 61 70.58 13.15 -61.76
CA LEU A 61 71.04 14.54 -61.61
C LEU A 61 72.51 14.63 -61.20
N ASP A 62 73.01 13.69 -60.39
CA ASP A 62 74.41 13.68 -59.91
C ASP A 62 75.43 13.29 -61.00
N LYS A 63 75.00 12.72 -62.14
CA LYS A 63 75.91 12.27 -63.21
C LYS A 63 76.55 13.41 -64.00
N ASN A 64 76.09 14.66 -63.87
CA ASN A 64 76.61 15.84 -64.57
C ASN A 64 76.74 15.68 -66.11
N ASP A 65 75.92 14.82 -66.71
CA ASP A 65 75.77 14.71 -68.16
C ASP A 65 74.63 15.64 -68.65
N ASP A 66 74.73 16.18 -69.87
CA ASP A 66 73.69 17.01 -70.52
C ASP A 66 72.44 16.20 -70.92
N ASN A 67 71.92 15.35 -70.02
CA ASN A 67 70.79 14.45 -70.27
C ASN A 67 69.46 15.01 -69.71
N PHE A 68 69.14 16.25 -70.08
CA PHE A 68 67.94 16.97 -69.61
C PHE A 68 66.63 16.22 -69.89
N ALA A 69 66.56 15.47 -71.00
CA ALA A 69 65.38 14.74 -71.42
C ALA A 69 65.04 13.57 -70.49
N ASP A 70 66.03 12.87 -69.96
CA ASP A 70 65.79 11.74 -69.05
C ASP A 70 65.55 12.20 -67.61
N CYS A 71 66.19 13.30 -67.19
CA CYS A 71 65.86 13.99 -65.94
C CYS A 71 64.39 14.45 -65.90
N ASP A 72 63.87 15.06 -66.99
CA ASP A 72 62.46 15.48 -67.08
C ASP A 72 61.49 14.29 -67.02
N LYS A 73 61.80 13.17 -67.71
CA LYS A 73 61.00 11.94 -67.63
C LYS A 73 60.97 11.36 -66.21
N LEU A 74 62.12 11.31 -65.54
CA LEU A 74 62.24 10.81 -64.17
C LEU A 74 61.50 11.72 -63.17
N ALA A 75 61.55 13.04 -63.36
CA ALA A 75 60.83 14.01 -62.55
C ALA A 75 59.31 13.85 -62.69
N LYS A 76 58.80 13.72 -63.92
CA LYS A 76 57.38 13.43 -64.19
C LYS A 76 56.93 12.10 -63.58
N ALA A 77 57.76 11.06 -63.69
CA ALA A 77 57.47 9.75 -63.09
C ALA A 77 57.45 9.80 -61.55
N PHE A 78 58.33 10.58 -60.93
CA PHE A 78 58.32 10.81 -59.48
C PHE A 78 57.06 11.56 -59.03
N LEU A 79 56.70 12.65 -59.71
CA LEU A 79 55.48 13.42 -59.42
C LEU A 79 54.21 12.57 -59.56
N GLN A 80 54.14 11.71 -60.58
CA GLN A 80 53.02 10.80 -60.77
C GLN A 80 52.93 9.78 -59.62
N GLU A 81 54.05 9.23 -59.16
CA GLU A 81 54.07 8.30 -58.03
C GLU A 81 53.71 9.01 -56.71
N LEU A 82 54.14 10.27 -56.53
CA LEU A 82 53.80 11.09 -55.37
C LEU A 82 52.30 11.35 -55.29
N ASN A 83 51.67 11.77 -56.39
CA ASN A 83 50.22 11.95 -56.47
C ASN A 83 49.47 10.63 -56.19
N THR A 84 50.00 9.51 -56.70
CA THR A 84 49.42 8.17 -56.46
C THR A 84 49.52 7.77 -54.98
N PHE A 85 50.58 8.17 -54.30
CA PHE A 85 50.79 7.95 -52.87
C PHE A 85 49.91 8.85 -51.99
N GLU A 86 49.62 10.07 -52.44
CA GLU A 86 48.80 11.04 -51.70
C GLU A 86 47.32 10.63 -51.61
N ILE A 87 46.74 10.08 -52.69
CA ILE A 87 45.31 9.74 -52.76
C ILE A 87 44.86 8.81 -51.59
N PRO A 88 45.56 7.69 -51.28
CA PRO A 88 45.23 6.86 -50.12
C PRO A 88 45.32 7.59 -48.77
N LEU A 89 46.26 8.52 -48.60
CA LEU A 89 46.41 9.29 -47.36
C LEU A 89 45.22 10.22 -47.15
N LEU A 90 44.81 10.93 -48.21
CA LEU A 90 43.61 11.77 -48.19
C LEU A 90 42.36 10.94 -47.90
N LYS A 91 42.24 9.75 -48.50
CA LYS A 91 41.15 8.82 -48.19
C LYS A 91 41.15 8.40 -46.72
N SER A 92 42.31 8.04 -46.17
CA SER A 92 42.42 7.65 -44.76
C SER A 92 42.02 8.80 -43.84
N LYS A 93 42.44 10.03 -44.14
CA LYS A 93 42.04 11.23 -43.39
C LYS A 93 40.52 11.43 -43.44
N ALA A 94 39.92 11.37 -44.62
CA ALA A 94 38.47 11.53 -44.79
C ALA A 94 37.68 10.46 -44.01
N VAL A 95 38.17 9.22 -43.97
CA VAL A 95 37.57 8.14 -43.17
C VAL A 95 37.69 8.42 -41.67
N VAL A 96 38.85 8.88 -41.19
CA VAL A 96 39.03 9.26 -39.78
C VAL A 96 38.08 10.40 -39.41
N ASP A 97 37.98 11.43 -40.24
CA ASP A 97 37.08 12.58 -40.00
C ASP A 97 35.61 12.13 -39.98
N ALA A 98 35.22 11.19 -40.86
CA ALA A 98 33.88 10.60 -40.86
C ALA A 98 33.59 9.80 -39.59
N ASN A 99 34.52 8.93 -39.17
CA ASN A 99 34.39 8.14 -37.96
C ASN A 99 34.32 9.02 -36.70
N LEU A 100 35.03 10.14 -36.66
CA LEU A 100 34.95 11.09 -35.55
C LEU A 100 33.57 11.75 -35.45
N ARG A 101 32.99 12.15 -36.59
CA ARG A 101 31.61 12.66 -36.62
C ARG A 101 30.61 11.59 -36.19
N GLU A 102 30.76 10.38 -36.69
CA GLU A 102 29.87 9.28 -36.34
C GLU A 102 29.98 8.90 -34.86
N LYS A 103 31.19 8.88 -34.29
CA LYS A 103 31.40 8.71 -32.85
C LYS A 103 30.65 9.76 -32.04
N HIS A 104 30.76 11.04 -32.42
CA HIS A 104 30.06 12.12 -31.74
C HIS A 104 28.53 11.90 -31.76
N ASN A 105 27.98 11.53 -32.91
CA ASN A 105 26.55 11.23 -33.03
C ASN A 105 26.12 10.06 -32.14
N PHE A 106 26.96 9.02 -32.01
CA PHE A 106 26.68 7.90 -31.11
C PHE A 106 26.79 8.29 -29.64
N ASP A 107 27.73 9.17 -29.27
CA ASP A 107 27.82 9.70 -27.91
C ASP A 107 26.56 10.52 -27.57
N GLU A 108 26.08 11.39 -28.46
CA GLU A 108 24.82 12.12 -28.29
C GLU A 108 23.60 11.20 -28.17
N LEU A 109 23.49 10.19 -29.05
CA LEU A 109 22.40 9.22 -28.99
C LEU A 109 22.43 8.42 -27.69
N ARG A 110 23.61 8.05 -27.20
CA ARG A 110 23.76 7.36 -25.92
C ARG A 110 23.25 8.23 -24.76
N GLU A 111 23.61 9.51 -24.74
CA GLU A 111 23.10 10.44 -23.71
C GLU A 111 21.57 10.58 -23.77
N GLU A 112 21.00 10.66 -24.97
CA GLU A 112 19.54 10.74 -25.15
C GLU A 112 18.84 9.48 -24.65
N ILE A 113 19.35 8.30 -25.01
CA ILE A 113 18.81 7.01 -24.53
C ILE A 113 18.91 6.94 -23.00
N ASN A 114 20.05 7.34 -22.42
CA ASN A 114 20.22 7.36 -20.96
C ASN A 114 19.19 8.28 -20.29
N ARG A 115 18.94 9.46 -20.85
CA ARG A 115 17.92 10.39 -20.37
C ARG A 115 16.53 9.76 -20.40
N GLN A 116 16.17 9.11 -21.51
CA GLN A 116 14.88 8.41 -21.63
C GLN A 116 14.75 7.25 -20.65
N ILE A 117 15.81 6.49 -20.40
CA ILE A 117 15.83 5.42 -19.39
C ILE A 117 15.57 5.99 -18.00
N VAL A 118 16.22 7.09 -17.63
CA VAL A 118 16.02 7.74 -16.33
C VAL A 118 14.57 8.22 -16.21
N GLN A 119 14.04 8.90 -17.25
CA GLN A 119 12.65 9.36 -17.26
C GLN A 119 11.67 8.19 -17.09
N ALA A 120 11.83 7.12 -17.87
CA ALA A 120 10.96 5.94 -17.79
C ALA A 120 11.00 5.29 -16.39
N LYS A 121 12.17 5.26 -15.74
CA LYS A 121 12.27 4.76 -14.35
C LYS A 121 11.50 5.64 -13.37
N THR A 122 11.62 6.96 -13.50
CA THR A 122 10.83 7.91 -12.69
C THR A 122 9.33 7.74 -12.90
N ASP A 123 8.89 7.58 -14.16
CA ASP A 123 7.48 7.35 -14.48
C ASP A 123 6.97 6.04 -13.88
N ILE A 124 7.77 4.97 -13.92
CA ILE A 124 7.44 3.68 -13.28
C ILE A 124 7.27 3.85 -11.77
N GLU A 125 8.16 4.59 -11.09
CA GLU A 125 8.07 4.83 -9.65
C GLU A 125 6.82 5.64 -9.30
N MET A 126 6.51 6.68 -10.07
CA MET A 126 5.30 7.47 -9.92
C MET A 126 4.04 6.62 -10.10
N LEU A 127 3.97 5.80 -11.16
CA LEU A 127 2.84 4.93 -11.44
C LEU A 127 2.65 3.86 -10.35
N LYS A 128 3.74 3.34 -9.78
CA LYS A 128 3.66 2.42 -8.63
C LYS A 128 3.03 3.09 -7.41
N LYS A 129 3.39 4.34 -7.13
CA LYS A 129 2.79 5.11 -6.03
C LYS A 129 1.30 5.34 -6.25
N GLN A 130 0.92 5.80 -7.44
CA GLN A 130 -0.49 5.99 -7.81
C GLN A 130 -1.31 4.70 -7.73
N LEU A 131 -0.71 3.58 -8.15
CA LEU A 131 -1.36 2.26 -8.04
C LEU A 131 -1.62 1.89 -6.58
N GLU A 132 -0.68 2.16 -5.67
CA GLU A 132 -0.87 1.85 -4.26
C GLU A 132 -1.94 2.76 -3.61
N GLU A 133 -1.95 4.05 -3.95
CA GLU A 133 -3.01 4.99 -3.54
C GLU A 133 -4.39 4.52 -4.02
N SER A 134 -4.49 4.09 -5.28
CA SER A 134 -5.75 3.57 -5.85
C SER A 134 -6.23 2.28 -5.16
N LYS A 135 -5.31 1.38 -4.77
CA LYS A 135 -5.67 0.18 -3.99
C LYS A 135 -6.22 0.53 -2.60
N ILE A 136 -5.63 1.53 -1.94
CA ILE A 136 -6.12 2.01 -0.65
C ILE A 136 -7.53 2.58 -0.80
N GLU A 137 -7.76 3.43 -1.81
CA GLU A 137 -9.09 3.97 -2.10
C GLU A 137 -10.11 2.87 -2.39
N ARG A 138 -9.72 1.86 -3.16
CA ARG A 138 -10.57 0.69 -3.42
C ARG A 138 -10.92 -0.06 -2.14
N ARG A 139 -9.95 -0.31 -1.26
CA ARG A 139 -10.19 -0.98 0.04
C ARG A 139 -11.18 -0.19 0.89
N HIS A 140 -10.99 1.12 1.01
CA HIS A 140 -11.92 1.99 1.73
C HIS A 140 -13.33 1.94 1.13
N LYS A 141 -13.46 1.91 -0.21
CA LYS A 141 -14.77 1.77 -0.87
C LYS A 141 -15.42 0.42 -0.55
N GLU A 142 -14.67 -0.67 -0.58
CA GLU A 142 -15.15 -2.02 -0.24
C GLU A 142 -15.58 -2.11 1.23
N GLU A 143 -14.81 -1.53 2.16
CA GLU A 143 -15.15 -1.45 3.59
C GLU A 143 -16.44 -0.62 3.81
N CYS A 144 -16.56 0.54 3.17
CA CYS A 144 -17.77 1.35 3.22
C CYS A 144 -18.98 0.63 2.62
N GLU A 145 -18.80 -0.17 1.56
CA GLU A 145 -19.88 -0.96 0.98
C GLU A 145 -20.32 -2.08 1.93
N SER A 146 -19.38 -2.76 2.60
CA SER A 146 -19.69 -3.76 3.62
C SER A 146 -20.50 -3.16 4.78
N ILE A 147 -20.07 -2.00 5.29
CA ILE A 147 -20.81 -1.27 6.33
C ILE A 147 -22.20 -0.85 5.82
N ARG A 148 -22.30 -0.35 4.59
CA ARG A 148 -23.61 0.00 3.98
C ARG A 148 -24.55 -1.20 3.91
N LYS A 149 -24.05 -2.37 3.51
CA LYS A 149 -24.83 -3.61 3.48
C LYS A 149 -25.31 -3.99 4.87
N LEU A 150 -24.45 -3.89 5.89
CA LEU A 150 -24.83 -4.15 7.28
C LEU A 150 -25.90 -3.18 7.77
N ILE A 151 -25.75 -1.87 7.49
CA ILE A 151 -26.74 -0.85 7.84
C ILE A 151 -28.07 -1.12 7.14
N ALA A 152 -28.07 -1.54 5.87
CA ALA A 152 -29.28 -1.82 5.10
C ALA A 152 -30.09 -3.02 5.64
N THR A 153 -29.48 -3.92 6.41
CA THR A 153 -30.21 -5.00 7.12
C THR A 153 -30.98 -4.50 8.34
N GLN A 154 -30.64 -3.31 8.85
CA GLN A 154 -31.29 -2.72 10.00
C GLN A 154 -32.51 -1.88 9.56
N PRO A 155 -33.58 -1.83 10.37
CA PRO A 155 -34.75 -1.02 10.05
C PRO A 155 -34.39 0.48 10.00
N PRO A 156 -35.16 1.29 9.24
CA PRO A 156 -34.96 2.73 9.18
C PRO A 156 -35.05 3.36 10.57
N ARG A 157 -34.10 4.24 10.89
CA ARG A 157 -34.05 4.92 12.19
C ARG A 157 -35.35 5.66 12.54
N SER A 158 -36.04 6.22 11.54
CA SER A 158 -37.32 6.91 11.73
C SER A 158 -38.43 5.99 12.23
N GLU A 159 -38.47 4.73 11.75
CA GLU A 159 -39.45 3.74 12.20
C GLU A 159 -39.12 3.30 13.63
N THR A 160 -37.85 2.99 13.92
CA THR A 160 -37.42 2.61 15.28
C THR A 160 -37.69 3.73 16.28
N LEU A 161 -37.45 5.00 15.92
CA LEU A 161 -37.76 6.15 16.79
C LEU A 161 -39.26 6.31 17.04
N LYS A 162 -40.09 6.05 16.03
CA LYS A 162 -41.55 6.08 16.20
C LYS A 162 -42.01 4.99 17.16
N ILE A 163 -41.52 3.76 16.99
CA ILE A 163 -41.82 2.64 17.88
C ILE A 163 -41.39 2.96 19.32
N ILE A 164 -40.19 3.52 19.52
CA ILE A 164 -39.74 3.96 20.85
C ILE A 164 -40.71 4.98 21.44
N SER A 165 -41.09 6.02 20.69
CA SER A 165 -42.01 7.04 21.18
C SER A 165 -43.39 6.49 21.52
N ASP A 166 -43.89 5.52 20.73
CA ASP A 166 -45.18 4.89 20.97
C ASP A 166 -45.13 3.99 22.23
N LEU A 167 -44.05 3.22 22.40
CA LEU A 167 -43.81 2.41 23.61
C LEU A 167 -43.64 3.28 24.87
N GLU A 168 -42.94 4.42 24.77
CA GLU A 168 -42.80 5.36 25.89
C GLU A 168 -44.16 5.93 26.35
N LYS A 169 -45.06 6.22 25.40
CA LYS A 169 -46.43 6.66 25.72
C LYS A 169 -47.24 5.53 26.37
N GLU A 170 -47.10 4.30 25.87
CA GLU A 170 -47.77 3.13 26.44
C GLU A 170 -47.32 2.86 27.88
N ILE A 171 -46.02 2.92 28.14
CA ILE A 171 -45.47 2.81 29.51
C ILE A 171 -46.05 3.90 30.41
N ALA A 172 -46.04 5.15 29.96
CA ALA A 172 -46.61 6.25 30.75
C ALA A 172 -48.11 6.06 31.04
N ALA A 173 -48.87 5.51 30.08
CA ALA A 173 -50.28 5.20 30.27
C ALA A 173 -50.49 4.05 31.27
N LEU A 174 -49.72 2.97 31.15
CA LEU A 174 -49.75 1.84 32.08
C LEU A 174 -49.34 2.24 33.50
N ASP A 175 -48.35 3.11 33.66
CA ASP A 175 -47.97 3.65 34.97
C ASP A 175 -49.09 4.51 35.57
N ALA A 176 -49.77 5.32 34.75
CA ALA A 176 -50.94 6.08 35.20
C ALA A 176 -52.11 5.18 35.62
N GLU A 177 -52.38 4.11 34.86
CA GLU A 177 -53.41 3.12 35.20
C GLU A 177 -53.04 2.34 36.46
N ASN A 178 -51.80 1.88 36.57
CA ASN A 178 -51.31 1.14 37.74
C ASN A 178 -51.35 2.01 39.01
N THR A 179 -50.97 3.29 38.91
CA THR A 179 -51.09 4.21 40.05
C THR A 179 -52.54 4.49 40.43
N ALA A 180 -53.45 4.62 39.46
CA ALA A 180 -54.89 4.77 39.72
C ALA A 180 -55.50 3.51 40.36
N SER A 181 -55.15 2.33 39.85
CA SER A 181 -55.57 1.03 40.40
C SER A 181 -55.03 0.85 41.82
N SER A 182 -53.75 1.14 42.06
CA SER A 182 -53.12 1.10 43.38
C SER A 182 -53.82 2.03 44.39
N ARG A 183 -54.18 3.26 43.98
CA ARG A 183 -54.97 4.18 44.83
C ARG A 183 -56.35 3.62 45.15
N THR A 184 -57.01 3.01 44.17
CA THR A 184 -58.34 2.40 44.36
C THR A 184 -58.25 1.22 45.32
N LEU A 185 -57.24 0.36 45.17
CA LEU A 185 -56.99 -0.77 46.06
C LEU A 185 -56.74 -0.29 47.50
N GLU A 186 -55.89 0.72 47.69
CA GLU A 186 -55.64 1.30 49.01
C GLU A 186 -56.91 1.90 49.64
N LEU A 187 -57.76 2.57 48.85
CA LEU A 187 -59.05 3.04 49.32
C LEU A 187 -59.94 1.87 49.78
N ARG A 188 -60.01 0.77 49.01
CA ARG A 188 -60.78 -0.42 49.39
C ARG A 188 -60.22 -1.09 50.64
N LYS A 189 -58.90 -1.21 50.78
CA LYS A 189 -58.26 -1.71 52.02
C LYS A 189 -58.68 -0.88 53.23
N LYS A 190 -58.66 0.46 53.12
CA LYS A 190 -59.12 1.35 54.20
C LYS A 190 -60.62 1.16 54.51
N GLN A 191 -61.46 1.02 53.49
CA GLN A 191 -62.89 0.74 53.68
C GLN A 191 -63.13 -0.61 54.36
N PHE A 192 -62.41 -1.66 53.99
CA PHE A 192 -62.49 -2.97 54.63
C PHE A 192 -61.98 -2.93 56.08
N ALA A 193 -60.88 -2.23 56.36
CA ALA A 193 -60.38 -2.06 57.71
C ALA A 193 -61.42 -1.36 58.61
N LEU A 194 -62.10 -0.33 58.10
CA LEU A 194 -63.19 0.34 58.81
C LEU A 194 -64.37 -0.63 59.06
N LEU A 195 -64.78 -1.40 58.07
CA LEU A 195 -65.85 -2.39 58.24
C LEU A 195 -65.50 -3.43 59.30
N LEU A 196 -64.27 -3.95 59.29
CA LEU A 196 -63.78 -4.89 60.30
C LEU A 196 -63.80 -4.28 61.71
N HIS A 197 -63.41 -3.01 61.84
CA HIS A 197 -63.49 -2.29 63.11
C HIS A 197 -64.93 -2.17 63.62
N VAL A 198 -65.89 -1.83 62.75
CA VAL A 198 -67.32 -1.75 63.14
C VAL A 198 -67.85 -3.13 63.52
N VAL A 199 -67.46 -4.19 62.82
CA VAL A 199 -67.84 -5.57 63.17
C VAL A 199 -67.26 -5.95 64.55
N ASP A 200 -66.00 -5.60 64.81
CA ASP A 200 -65.35 -5.83 66.11
C ASP A 200 -66.05 -5.05 67.23
N GLU A 201 -66.37 -3.76 67.02
CA GLU A 201 -67.15 -2.96 67.97
C GLU A 201 -68.54 -3.57 68.26
N LEU A 202 -69.25 -4.04 67.23
CA LEU A 202 -70.54 -4.71 67.41
C LEU A 202 -70.39 -6.04 68.16
N GLN A 203 -69.33 -6.81 67.88
CA GLN A 203 -69.03 -8.04 68.63
C GLN A 203 -68.73 -7.72 70.09
N ASN A 204 -67.88 -6.72 70.36
CA ASN A 204 -67.58 -6.24 71.71
C ASN A 204 -68.85 -5.75 72.43
N THR A 205 -69.73 -5.02 71.74
CA THR A 205 -71.02 -4.55 72.31
C THR A 205 -71.93 -5.73 72.65
N ILE A 206 -72.04 -6.74 71.77
CA ILE A 206 -72.82 -7.96 72.03
C ILE A 206 -72.21 -8.74 73.20
N GLU A 207 -70.89 -8.85 73.28
CA GLU A 207 -70.20 -9.52 74.39
C GLU A 207 -70.39 -8.76 75.72
N GLU A 208 -70.38 -7.42 75.70
CA GLU A 208 -70.67 -6.56 76.85
C GLU A 208 -72.14 -6.65 77.27
N GLU A 209 -73.09 -6.67 76.33
CA GLU A 209 -74.51 -6.93 76.61
C GLU A 209 -74.73 -8.33 77.18
N GLN A 210 -74.02 -9.34 76.68
CA GLN A 210 -74.07 -10.69 77.25
C GLN A 210 -73.48 -10.72 78.66
N ARG A 211 -72.36 -10.02 78.92
CA ARG A 211 -71.78 -9.88 80.27
C ARG A 211 -72.71 -9.15 81.22
N SER A 212 -73.32 -8.03 80.81
CA SER A 212 -74.24 -7.27 81.65
C SER A 212 -75.53 -8.04 81.95
N LEU A 213 -76.05 -8.84 81.01
CA LEU A 213 -77.18 -9.74 81.24
C LEU A 213 -76.83 -10.90 82.21
N ILE A 214 -75.57 -11.32 82.25
CA ILE A 214 -75.09 -12.30 83.25
C ILE A 214 -74.98 -11.62 84.62
N GLU A 215 -74.44 -10.40 84.70
CA GLU A 215 -74.36 -9.61 85.94
C GLU A 215 -75.75 -9.23 86.50
N GLU A 216 -76.72 -8.89 85.64
CA GLU A 216 -78.11 -8.63 86.06
C GLU A 216 -78.83 -9.91 86.54
N LYS A 217 -78.51 -11.07 85.96
CA LYS A 217 -79.02 -12.37 86.45
C LYS A 217 -78.40 -12.76 87.79
N GLU A 218 -77.15 -12.41 88.04
CA GLU A 218 -76.50 -12.58 89.34
C GLU A 218 -77.07 -11.60 90.40
N GLN A 219 -77.48 -10.38 90.02
CA GLN A 219 -78.14 -9.44 90.93
C GLN A 219 -79.63 -9.76 91.19
N LYS A 220 -80.38 -10.31 90.23
CA LYS A 220 -81.76 -10.79 90.46
C LYS A 220 -81.84 -12.07 91.29
N ASN A 221 -80.85 -12.96 91.20
CA ASN A 221 -80.76 -14.13 92.08
C ASN A 221 -80.31 -13.77 93.52
N GLY A 222 -79.94 -12.53 93.81
CA GLY A 222 -79.54 -12.07 95.15
C GLY A 222 -80.65 -11.38 95.96
N MET A 223 -81.83 -11.10 95.39
CA MET A 223 -82.84 -10.22 96.00
C MET A 223 -84.20 -10.89 96.32
N GLU A 224 -84.39 -12.19 96.00
CA GLU A 224 -85.65 -12.93 96.25
C GLU A 224 -85.59 -14.01 97.36
N ASP A 225 -84.47 -14.17 98.09
CA ASP A 225 -84.39 -15.08 99.25
C ASP A 225 -84.00 -14.32 100.54
N ALA A 226 -85.01 -13.86 101.28
CA ALA A 226 -85.10 -13.91 102.76
C ALA A 226 -86.02 -12.81 103.33
N THR A 227 -87.35 -12.98 103.25
CA THR A 227 -88.27 -12.32 104.20
C THR A 227 -89.50 -13.18 104.50
N GLY A 228 -89.55 -13.74 105.72
CA GLY A 228 -90.75 -14.25 106.42
C GLY A 228 -90.91 -15.78 106.41
N GLY A 229 -91.11 -16.50 107.51
CA GLY A 229 -91.31 -16.18 108.95
C GLY A 229 -91.15 -17.49 109.76
N SER A 230 -90.55 -17.44 110.96
CA SER A 230 -91.21 -17.38 112.28
C SER A 230 -91.92 -18.68 112.70
N GLU A 231 -91.42 -19.33 113.78
CA GLU A 231 -92.15 -19.58 115.04
C GLU A 231 -91.29 -20.35 116.09
N PRO A 232 -91.66 -20.34 117.40
CA PRO A 232 -90.71 -20.05 118.48
C PRO A 232 -90.58 -21.13 119.58
N MET A 233 -89.66 -20.84 120.51
CA MET A 233 -89.61 -21.21 121.95
C MET A 233 -89.42 -22.68 122.38
N HIS A 234 -88.29 -22.94 123.05
CA HIS A 234 -88.37 -23.44 124.43
C HIS A 234 -87.17 -22.96 125.26
N VAL A 235 -87.46 -22.62 126.52
CA VAL A 235 -86.52 -22.21 127.57
C VAL A 235 -86.57 -23.30 128.64
N ASP A 236 -85.43 -23.88 128.97
CA ASP A 236 -84.87 -24.05 130.33
C ASP A 236 -83.44 -24.59 130.24
#